data_AF-N9KEQ1-F1
#
_entry.id   AF-N9KEQ1-F1
#
_cell.length_a   1.000
_cell.length_b   1.000
_cell.length_c   1.000
_cell.angle_alpha   90.00
_cell.angle_beta   90.00
_cell.angle_gamma   90.00
#
_symmetry.space_group_name_H-M   'P 1'
#
loop_
_entity.id
_entity.type
_entity.pdbx_description
1 polymer ?
#
loop_
_entity_poly.entity_id
_entity_poly.type
_entity_poly.pdbx_seq_one_letter_code
_entity_poly.pdbx_strand_id
1 'polypeptide(L)'
;MVNTAAGTWSAVVAGSDLLADGDKTIDAKATFTDAAGNSSNVTDTQVYTVDTTAPNNSTTTVTIDPIAGDGVVDSTEAGANQTIKGTVTGEYTVGDVVTVNVNGVNLSTTVQAGGTWSVTVAGGQLVLDADKVINVSIAATDAAGNVGNATADASYTVNITTPVVVVNPITGDNIINAVEAGAT
;
A
#
# COMPACT_ATOMS: atom_id res chain seq x y z
N MET A 1 33.17 -20.73 17.83
CA MET A 1 33.35 -22.07 18.41
C MET A 1 33.72 -23.03 17.30
N VAL A 2 34.66 -23.95 17.56
CA VAL A 2 35.05 -25.01 16.60
C VAL A 2 34.66 -26.35 17.21
N ASN A 3 33.93 -27.17 16.46
CA ASN A 3 33.63 -28.56 16.78
C ASN A 3 34.55 -29.45 15.95
N THR A 4 35.64 -29.88 16.56
CA THR A 4 36.66 -30.72 15.91
C THR A 4 36.16 -32.13 15.60
N ALA A 5 35.17 -32.64 16.32
CA ALA A 5 34.59 -33.96 16.06
C ALA A 5 33.64 -33.96 14.85
N ALA A 6 32.89 -32.86 14.64
CA ALA A 6 31.96 -32.71 13.52
C ALA A 6 32.57 -31.98 12.31
N GLY A 7 33.77 -31.40 12.45
CA GLY A 7 34.40 -30.59 11.40
C GLY A 7 33.68 -29.27 11.13
N THR A 8 32.90 -28.76 12.07
CA THR A 8 32.12 -27.52 11.92
C THR A 8 32.66 -26.41 12.80
N TRP A 9 32.41 -25.17 12.42
CA TRP A 9 32.72 -24.01 13.24
C TRP A 9 31.64 -22.95 13.07
N SER A 10 31.58 -22.04 14.04
CA SER A 10 30.73 -20.85 13.99
C SER A 10 31.46 -19.67 14.61
N ALA A 11 31.20 -18.48 14.08
CA ALA A 11 31.62 -17.23 14.69
C ALA A 11 30.42 -16.28 14.68
N VAL A 12 30.27 -15.52 15.77
CA VAL A 12 29.33 -14.40 15.79
C VAL A 12 30.07 -13.20 15.23
N VAL A 13 29.56 -12.64 14.15
CA VAL A 13 30.09 -11.43 13.51
C VAL A 13 29.03 -10.36 13.64
N ALA A 14 29.41 -9.14 14.03
CA ALA A 14 28.47 -8.05 14.10
C ALA A 14 28.07 -7.63 12.68
N GLY A 15 26.78 -7.40 12.44
CA GLY A 15 26.30 -6.93 11.13
C GLY A 15 26.91 -5.58 10.72
N SER A 16 27.28 -4.74 11.69
CA SER A 16 28.02 -3.48 11.43
C SER A 16 29.38 -3.71 10.78
N ASP A 17 30.07 -4.80 11.14
CA ASP A 17 31.36 -5.14 10.55
C ASP A 17 31.17 -5.59 9.11
N LEU A 18 30.12 -6.39 8.85
CA LEU A 18 29.76 -6.81 7.49
C LEU A 18 29.35 -5.64 6.60
N LEU A 19 28.66 -4.66 7.17
CA LEU A 19 28.29 -3.41 6.49
C LEU A 19 29.53 -2.57 6.16
N ALA A 20 30.47 -2.47 7.10
CA ALA A 20 31.69 -1.68 6.96
C ALA A 20 32.77 -2.33 6.08
N ASP A 21 32.68 -3.64 5.85
CA ASP A 21 33.64 -4.39 5.03
C ASP A 21 33.73 -3.84 3.60
N GLY A 22 34.90 -3.41 3.18
CA GLY A 22 35.09 -2.65 1.94
C GLY A 22 34.88 -3.47 0.68
N ASP A 23 35.25 -4.75 0.70
CA ASP A 23 35.17 -5.66 -0.45
C ASP A 23 34.04 -6.69 -0.34
N LYS A 24 33.31 -6.69 0.79
CA LYS A 24 32.16 -7.57 1.06
C LYS A 24 32.54 -9.05 0.90
N THR A 25 33.70 -9.41 1.43
CA THR A 25 34.27 -10.75 1.35
C THR A 25 34.70 -11.24 2.73
N ILE A 26 34.18 -12.40 3.14
CA ILE A 26 34.65 -13.08 4.34
C ILE A 26 35.86 -13.92 3.98
N ASP A 27 37.02 -13.56 4.51
CA ASP A 27 38.24 -14.38 4.48
C ASP A 27 38.29 -15.32 5.68
N ALA A 28 38.08 -16.61 5.45
CA ALA A 28 38.19 -17.64 6.47
C ALA A 28 39.58 -18.31 6.41
N LYS A 29 40.21 -18.48 7.57
CA LYS A 29 41.45 -19.24 7.72
C LYS A 29 41.34 -20.22 8.88
N ALA A 30 41.54 -21.50 8.58
CA ALA A 30 41.70 -22.56 9.58
C ALA A 30 43.16 -22.96 9.69
N THR A 31 43.65 -23.09 10.92
CA THR A 31 44.99 -23.61 11.22
C THR A 31 44.86 -24.97 11.88
N PHE A 32 45.54 -25.97 11.33
CA PHE A 32 45.58 -27.33 11.86
C PHE A 32 46.95 -27.58 12.45
N THR A 33 47.00 -28.10 13.67
CA THR A 33 48.26 -28.49 14.34
C THR A 33 48.17 -29.97 14.71
N ASP A 34 49.15 -30.76 14.28
CA ASP A 34 49.22 -32.18 14.63
C ASP A 34 49.81 -32.40 16.03
N ALA A 35 49.79 -33.65 16.52
CA ALA A 35 50.31 -33.99 17.84
C ALA A 35 51.84 -33.81 17.97
N ALA A 36 52.56 -33.74 16.86
CA ALA A 36 54.00 -33.47 16.83
C ALA A 36 54.32 -31.96 16.81
N GLY A 37 53.29 -31.10 16.70
CA GLY A 37 53.41 -29.64 16.68
C GLY A 37 53.55 -29.03 15.28
N ASN A 38 53.48 -29.82 14.20
CA ASN A 38 53.50 -29.27 12.84
C ASN A 38 52.17 -28.58 12.55
N SER A 39 52.21 -27.43 11.87
CA SER A 39 51.00 -26.68 11.54
C SER A 39 50.85 -26.41 10.04
N SER A 40 49.61 -26.45 9.56
CA SER A 40 49.22 -26.06 8.19
C SER A 40 48.00 -25.14 8.23
N ASN A 41 47.79 -24.39 7.15
CA ASN A 41 46.66 -23.48 7.00
C ASN A 41 45.82 -23.87 5.79
N VAL A 42 44.51 -23.74 5.92
CA VAL A 42 43.55 -23.79 4.80
C VAL A 42 42.77 -22.49 4.83
N THR A 43 42.57 -21.89 3.67
CA THR A 43 41.84 -20.63 3.51
C THR A 43 40.67 -20.84 2.56
N ASP A 44 39.60 -20.09 2.78
CA ASP A 44 38.45 -20.01 1.88
C ASP A 44 37.86 -18.59 1.94
N THR A 45 37.13 -18.20 0.91
CA THR A 45 36.55 -16.86 0.78
C THR A 45 35.08 -16.93 0.40
N GLN A 46 34.24 -16.10 1.01
CA GLN A 46 32.82 -15.98 0.65
C GLN A 46 32.45 -14.52 0.41
N VAL A 47 32.06 -14.20 -0.83
CA VAL A 47 31.52 -12.89 -1.19
C VAL A 47 30.06 -12.76 -0.76
N TYR A 48 29.62 -11.55 -0.44
CA TYR A 48 28.23 -11.24 -0.14
C TYR A 48 27.84 -9.86 -0.67
N THR A 49 26.55 -9.56 -0.67
CA THR A 49 26.02 -8.22 -0.98
C THR A 49 25.35 -7.65 0.25
N VAL A 50 25.20 -6.33 0.28
CA VAL A 50 24.47 -5.63 1.33
C VAL A 50 23.41 -4.76 0.69
N ASP A 51 22.17 -4.99 1.11
CA ASP A 51 21.05 -4.14 0.78
C ASP A 51 20.35 -3.72 2.08
N THR A 52 20.31 -2.42 2.30
CA THR A 52 19.68 -1.79 3.48
C THR A 52 18.73 -0.68 3.06
N THR A 53 18.44 -0.57 1.76
CA THR A 53 17.66 0.52 1.21
C THR A 53 16.21 0.06 1.10
N ALA A 54 15.36 0.54 2.00
CA ALA A 54 13.95 0.22 1.92
C ALA A 54 13.27 0.89 0.70
N PRO A 55 12.22 0.25 0.15
CA PRO A 55 11.35 0.87 -0.85
C PRO A 55 10.80 2.24 -0.40
N ASN A 56 10.66 3.19 -1.31
CA ASN A 56 10.02 4.48 -1.02
C ASN A 56 9.36 5.04 -2.29
N ASN A 57 8.75 6.23 -2.22
CA ASN A 57 8.06 6.85 -3.37
C ASN A 57 8.95 7.13 -4.61
N SER A 58 10.28 6.99 -4.53
CA SER A 58 11.20 7.07 -5.68
C SER A 58 11.45 5.73 -6.37
N THR A 59 11.24 4.60 -5.71
CA THR A 59 11.45 3.24 -6.27
C THR A 59 10.17 2.45 -6.38
N THR A 60 9.16 2.79 -5.59
CA THR A 60 7.85 2.14 -5.53
C THR A 60 6.74 3.17 -5.68
N THR A 61 5.91 2.99 -6.70
CA THR A 61 4.78 3.87 -6.99
C THR A 61 3.49 3.14 -6.70
N VAL A 62 2.63 3.74 -5.87
CA VAL A 62 1.24 3.33 -5.72
C VAL A 62 0.34 4.31 -6.47
N THR A 63 -0.70 3.78 -7.11
CA THR A 63 -1.71 4.53 -7.84
C THR A 63 -3.08 4.21 -7.28
N ILE A 64 -4.03 5.12 -7.49
CA ILE A 64 -5.43 4.94 -7.14
C ILE A 64 -6.22 5.23 -8.42
N ASP A 65 -7.09 4.31 -8.82
CA ASP A 65 -8.00 4.51 -9.95
C ASP A 65 -9.04 5.60 -9.61
N PRO A 66 -9.67 6.25 -10.60
CA PRO A 66 -10.73 7.22 -10.34
C PRO A 66 -11.83 6.64 -9.44
N ILE A 67 -12.18 7.37 -8.38
CA ILE A 67 -13.23 6.99 -7.44
C ILE A 67 -14.56 6.96 -8.18
N ALA A 68 -15.39 5.94 -7.95
CA ALA A 68 -16.61 5.70 -8.74
C ALA A 68 -16.37 5.50 -10.26
N GLY A 69 -15.12 5.34 -10.69
CA GLY A 69 -14.75 5.14 -12.10
C GLY A 69 -14.54 6.42 -12.90
N ASP A 70 -15.08 7.56 -12.45
CA ASP A 70 -14.95 8.86 -13.14
C ASP A 70 -14.53 10.02 -12.21
N GLY A 71 -14.35 9.77 -10.92
CA GLY A 71 -14.01 10.77 -9.91
C GLY A 71 -15.22 11.54 -9.36
N VAL A 72 -16.46 11.14 -9.67
CA VAL A 72 -17.69 11.79 -9.23
C VAL A 72 -18.63 10.76 -8.62
N VAL A 73 -18.93 10.87 -7.33
CA VAL A 73 -19.93 10.01 -6.68
C VAL A 73 -21.32 10.57 -6.93
N ASP A 74 -22.14 9.85 -7.68
CA ASP A 74 -23.53 10.19 -7.96
C ASP A 74 -24.52 9.64 -6.91
N SER A 75 -25.82 9.89 -7.09
CA SER A 75 -26.87 9.42 -6.17
C SER A 75 -26.99 7.89 -6.10
N THR A 76 -26.70 7.18 -7.19
CA THR A 76 -26.72 5.71 -7.23
C THR A 76 -25.54 5.16 -6.46
N GLU A 77 -24.36 5.72 -6.70
CA GLU A 77 -23.11 5.28 -6.10
C GLU A 77 -23.04 5.62 -4.61
N ALA A 78 -23.57 6.77 -4.21
CA ALA A 78 -23.76 7.16 -2.82
C ALA A 78 -24.61 6.15 -2.03
N GLY A 79 -25.57 5.50 -2.71
CA GLY A 79 -26.45 4.49 -2.13
C GLY A 79 -25.90 3.05 -2.15
N ALA A 80 -24.74 2.82 -2.76
CA ALA A 80 -24.18 1.48 -2.98
C ALA A 80 -22.72 1.36 -2.49
N ASN A 81 -22.24 0.14 -2.37
CA ASN A 81 -20.82 -0.10 -2.08
C ASN A 81 -19.97 0.21 -3.33
N GLN A 82 -18.89 0.95 -3.13
CA GLN A 82 -17.90 1.30 -4.13
C GLN A 82 -16.62 0.50 -3.93
N THR A 83 -15.93 0.23 -5.03
CA THR A 83 -14.61 -0.41 -5.00
C THR A 83 -13.54 0.65 -5.19
N ILE A 84 -12.70 0.83 -4.18
CA ILE A 84 -11.48 1.64 -4.30
C ILE A 84 -10.35 0.67 -4.64
N LYS A 85 -9.64 0.95 -5.73
CA LYS A 85 -8.60 0.06 -6.26
C LYS A 85 -7.46 0.86 -6.86
N GLY A 86 -6.37 0.17 -7.12
CA GLY A 86 -5.25 0.72 -7.85
C GLY A 86 -4.15 -0.31 -8.02
N THR A 87 -2.95 0.18 -8.32
CA THR A 87 -1.78 -0.67 -8.53
C THR A 87 -0.57 -0.18 -7.76
N VAL A 88 0.34 -1.10 -7.44
CA VAL A 88 1.70 -0.82 -7.00
C VAL A 88 2.68 -1.34 -8.06
N THR A 89 3.69 -0.54 -8.35
CA THR A 89 4.80 -0.89 -9.26
C THR A 89 6.13 -0.55 -8.60
N GLY A 90 7.21 -1.16 -9.07
CA GLY A 90 8.53 -1.04 -8.45
C GLY A 90 8.81 -2.18 -7.48
N GLU A 91 9.40 -1.88 -6.34
CA GLU A 91 9.75 -2.87 -5.31
C GLU A 91 8.54 -3.12 -4.40
N TYR A 92 7.99 -4.32 -4.50
CA TYR A 92 6.90 -4.81 -3.64
C TYR A 92 6.88 -6.34 -3.64
N THR A 93 6.18 -6.89 -2.66
CA THR A 93 5.91 -8.33 -2.51
C THR A 93 4.41 -8.57 -2.46
N VAL A 94 3.94 -9.65 -3.11
CA VAL A 94 2.53 -10.08 -2.96
C VAL A 94 2.26 -10.41 -1.51
N GLY A 95 1.19 -9.84 -0.95
CA GLY A 95 0.90 -9.90 0.47
C GLY A 95 1.29 -8.65 1.26
N ASP A 96 2.05 -7.72 0.67
CA ASP A 96 2.32 -6.42 1.28
C ASP A 96 1.01 -5.73 1.67
N VAL A 97 0.99 -5.11 2.85
CA VAL A 97 -0.22 -4.53 3.42
C VAL A 97 -0.48 -3.17 2.79
N VAL A 98 -1.71 -3.00 2.29
CA VAL A 98 -2.24 -1.73 1.80
C VAL A 98 -3.24 -1.20 2.82
N THR A 99 -3.04 0.04 3.26
CA THR A 99 -3.96 0.78 4.13
C THR A 99 -4.59 1.91 3.33
N VAL A 100 -5.92 1.92 3.26
CA VAL A 100 -6.74 2.92 2.58
C VAL A 100 -7.51 3.70 3.63
N ASN A 101 -7.27 5.01 3.75
CA ASN A 101 -8.04 5.89 4.61
C ASN A 101 -9.18 6.53 3.81
N VAL A 102 -10.40 6.41 4.35
CA VAL A 102 -11.59 7.06 3.82
C VAL A 102 -12.35 7.67 4.98
N ASN A 103 -12.62 8.98 4.97
CA ASN A 103 -13.37 9.64 6.03
C ASN A 103 -12.77 9.37 7.43
N GLY A 104 -11.44 9.32 7.53
CA GLY A 104 -10.72 9.00 8.78
C GLY A 104 -10.74 7.52 9.19
N VAL A 105 -11.40 6.63 8.44
CA VAL A 105 -11.43 5.18 8.71
C VAL A 105 -10.37 4.47 7.87
N ASN A 106 -9.50 3.70 8.54
CA ASN A 106 -8.52 2.85 7.87
C ASN A 106 -9.12 1.50 7.50
N LEU A 107 -9.02 1.14 6.23
CA LEU A 107 -9.35 -0.16 5.67
C LEU A 107 -8.06 -0.84 5.20
N SER A 108 -7.93 -2.13 5.46
CA SER A 108 -6.73 -2.89 5.08
C SER A 108 -7.04 -3.95 4.03
N THR A 109 -6.12 -4.10 3.10
CA THR A 109 -6.09 -5.18 2.10
C THR A 109 -4.63 -5.56 1.83
N THR A 110 -4.39 -6.46 0.89
CA THR A 110 -3.03 -6.85 0.48
C THR A 110 -2.83 -6.72 -1.02
N VAL A 111 -1.58 -6.44 -1.40
CA VAL A 111 -1.15 -6.48 -2.79
C VAL A 111 -1.30 -7.89 -3.34
N GLN A 112 -2.00 -8.02 -4.47
CA GLN A 112 -2.23 -9.27 -5.18
C GLN A 112 -1.19 -9.47 -6.30
N ALA A 113 -1.22 -10.65 -6.92
CA ALA A 113 -0.44 -10.90 -8.13
C ALA A 113 -0.73 -9.82 -9.20
N GLY A 114 0.34 -9.33 -9.85
CA GLY A 114 0.25 -8.23 -10.80
C GLY A 114 0.20 -6.84 -10.14
N GLY A 115 0.43 -6.73 -8.83
CA GLY A 115 0.53 -5.45 -8.13
C GLY A 115 -0.82 -4.78 -7.88
N THR A 116 -1.92 -5.49 -8.03
CA THR A 116 -3.27 -4.92 -7.84
C THR A 116 -3.70 -4.97 -6.38
N TRP A 117 -4.51 -4.02 -5.95
CA TRP A 117 -5.13 -4.03 -4.63
C TRP A 117 -6.53 -3.41 -4.71
N SER A 118 -7.41 -3.77 -3.78
CA SER A 118 -8.72 -3.13 -3.66
C SER A 118 -9.34 -3.29 -2.27
N VAL A 119 -10.21 -2.35 -1.92
CA VAL A 119 -11.10 -2.37 -0.75
C VAL A 119 -12.52 -2.00 -1.16
N THR A 120 -13.50 -2.50 -0.41
CA THR A 120 -14.90 -2.12 -0.56
C THR A 120 -15.23 -1.03 0.46
N VAL A 121 -15.86 0.06 -0.01
CA VAL A 121 -16.22 1.23 0.78
C VAL A 121 -17.70 1.52 0.57
N ALA A 122 -18.45 1.80 1.64
CA ALA A 122 -19.84 2.22 1.47
C ALA A 122 -19.90 3.62 0.82
N GLY A 123 -20.74 3.84 -0.19
CA GLY A 123 -20.89 5.14 -0.85
C GLY A 123 -21.22 6.28 0.13
N GLY A 124 -21.99 6.00 1.17
CA GLY A 124 -22.25 6.95 2.24
C GLY A 124 -21.00 7.44 2.99
N GLN A 125 -19.94 6.62 3.10
CA GLN A 125 -18.65 7.07 3.65
C GLN A 125 -17.99 8.11 2.73
N LEU A 126 -18.05 7.89 1.41
CA LEU A 126 -17.52 8.83 0.42
C LEU A 126 -18.30 10.16 0.42
N VAL A 127 -19.62 10.11 0.66
CA VAL A 127 -20.43 11.33 0.82
C VAL A 127 -20.02 12.11 2.07
N LEU A 128 -19.80 11.42 3.18
CA LEU A 128 -19.46 12.01 4.48
C LEU A 128 -18.00 12.46 4.60
N ASP A 129 -17.12 11.97 3.74
CA ASP A 129 -15.69 12.26 3.73
C ASP A 129 -15.41 13.76 3.51
N ALA A 130 -14.99 14.49 4.53
CA ALA A 130 -15.06 15.95 4.52
C ALA A 130 -14.19 16.62 3.43
N ASP A 131 -13.00 16.10 3.17
CA ASP A 131 -12.05 16.65 2.20
C ASP A 131 -12.18 16.03 0.79
N LYS A 132 -12.93 14.93 0.67
CA LYS A 132 -13.10 14.16 -0.56
C LYS A 132 -11.76 13.69 -1.13
N VAL A 133 -10.88 13.22 -0.25
CA VAL A 133 -9.57 12.67 -0.61
C VAL A 133 -9.41 11.28 -0.02
N ILE A 134 -9.09 10.31 -0.87
CA ILE A 134 -8.67 8.98 -0.44
C ILE A 134 -7.16 8.99 -0.27
N ASN A 135 -6.65 8.57 0.89
CA ASN A 135 -5.21 8.36 1.09
C ASN A 135 -4.89 6.87 1.16
N VAL A 136 -3.80 6.48 0.51
CA VAL A 136 -3.30 5.10 0.49
C VAL A 136 -1.85 5.06 0.92
N SER A 137 -1.53 4.09 1.76
CA SER A 137 -0.17 3.75 2.18
C SER A 137 0.04 2.25 2.00
N ILE A 138 1.22 1.87 1.51
CA ILE A 138 1.64 0.48 1.35
C ILE A 138 2.94 0.28 2.13
N ALA A 139 2.97 -0.74 3.00
CA ALA A 139 4.19 -1.26 3.59
C ALA A 139 4.85 -2.22 2.58
N ALA A 140 5.70 -1.68 1.71
CA ALA A 140 6.30 -2.40 0.59
C ALA A 140 7.58 -3.12 1.02
N THR A 141 7.72 -4.39 0.62
CA THR A 141 8.87 -5.23 0.94
C THR A 141 9.70 -5.52 -0.31
N ASP A 142 10.99 -5.21 -0.28
CA ASP A 142 11.93 -5.54 -1.36
C ASP A 142 12.40 -7.00 -1.32
N ALA A 143 13.25 -7.38 -2.27
CA ALA A 143 13.78 -8.74 -2.38
C ALA A 143 14.78 -9.11 -1.26
N ALA A 144 15.39 -8.12 -0.60
CA ALA A 144 16.29 -8.31 0.53
C ALA A 144 15.54 -8.39 1.88
N GLY A 145 14.24 -8.07 1.89
CA GLY A 145 13.38 -8.04 3.07
C GLY A 145 13.35 -6.69 3.79
N ASN A 146 13.88 -5.61 3.19
CA ASN A 146 13.71 -4.29 3.76
C ASN A 146 12.26 -3.83 3.53
N VAL A 147 11.69 -3.21 4.57
CA VAL A 147 10.31 -2.71 4.53
C VAL A 147 10.32 -1.19 4.48
N GLY A 148 9.63 -0.66 3.49
CA GLY A 148 9.49 0.76 3.24
C GLY A 148 8.03 1.16 3.10
N ASN A 149 7.79 2.47 2.92
CA ASN A 149 6.44 2.99 2.80
C ASN A 149 6.30 3.77 1.48
N ALA A 150 5.30 3.41 0.68
CA ALA A 150 4.87 4.16 -0.50
C ALA A 150 3.45 4.70 -0.26
N THR A 151 3.18 5.91 -0.75
CA THR A 151 1.88 6.58 -0.53
C THR A 151 1.34 7.20 -1.80
N ALA A 152 0.02 7.32 -1.88
CA ALA A 152 -0.68 8.12 -2.87
C ALA A 152 -1.97 8.69 -2.28
N ASP A 153 -2.50 9.70 -2.95
CA ASP A 153 -3.79 10.28 -2.67
C ASP A 153 -4.56 10.54 -3.96
N ALA A 154 -5.88 10.50 -3.86
CA ALA A 154 -6.78 10.78 -4.98
C ALA A 154 -8.01 11.54 -4.49
N SER A 155 -8.22 12.73 -5.07
CA SER A 155 -9.41 13.52 -4.83
C SER A 155 -10.57 13.09 -5.72
N TYR A 156 -11.78 13.31 -5.24
CA TYR A 156 -13.03 13.09 -5.98
C TYR A 156 -14.06 14.16 -5.62
N THR A 157 -15.23 14.12 -6.26
CA THR A 157 -16.34 15.01 -5.96
C THR A 157 -17.62 14.22 -5.71
N VAL A 158 -18.64 14.87 -5.16
CA VAL A 158 -19.96 14.26 -4.94
C VAL A 158 -21.01 15.11 -5.64
N ASN A 159 -21.80 14.49 -6.51
CA ASN A 159 -22.89 15.12 -7.23
C ASN A 159 -24.19 14.34 -7.04
N ILE A 160 -24.78 14.51 -5.86
CA ILE A 160 -26.10 13.97 -5.56
C ILE A 160 -27.15 15.01 -5.97
N THR A 161 -27.66 14.90 -7.19
CA THR A 161 -28.80 15.75 -7.59
C THR A 161 -30.01 15.38 -6.74
N THR A 162 -30.37 16.23 -5.78
CA THR A 162 -31.65 16.12 -5.08
C THR A 162 -32.76 16.56 -6.04
N PRO A 163 -33.70 15.70 -6.43
CA PRO A 163 -34.84 16.13 -7.23
C PRO A 163 -35.65 17.18 -6.45
N VAL A 164 -35.95 18.30 -7.09
CA VAL A 164 -36.80 19.36 -6.53
C VAL A 164 -38.24 19.13 -6.99
N VAL A 165 -39.17 19.04 -6.05
CA VAL A 165 -40.61 19.07 -6.36
C VAL A 165 -41.03 20.53 -6.51
N VAL A 166 -41.54 20.89 -7.67
CA VAL A 166 -42.16 22.19 -7.93
C VAL A 166 -43.66 21.97 -8.12
N VAL A 167 -44.46 22.62 -7.29
CA VAL A 167 -45.91 22.71 -7.50
C VAL A 167 -46.17 23.96 -8.31
N ASN A 168 -46.68 23.80 -9.54
CA ASN A 168 -47.11 24.94 -10.34
C ASN A 168 -48.30 25.64 -9.67
N PRO A 169 -48.48 26.96 -9.89
CA PRO A 169 -49.71 27.66 -9.53
C PRO A 169 -50.95 26.87 -9.97
N ILE A 170 -51.94 26.74 -9.08
CA ILE A 170 -53.16 25.97 -9.37
C ILE A 170 -53.97 26.62 -10.52
N THR A 171 -53.83 27.94 -10.67
CA THR A 171 -54.33 28.82 -11.75
C THR A 171 -53.25 29.86 -12.09
N GLY A 172 -53.45 30.69 -13.12
CA GLY A 172 -52.42 31.65 -13.57
C GLY A 172 -51.93 32.65 -12.51
N ASP A 173 -52.73 32.90 -11.47
CA ASP A 173 -52.42 33.75 -10.33
C ASP A 173 -52.36 32.99 -8.98
N ASN A 174 -52.48 31.66 -9.01
CA ASN A 174 -52.56 30.78 -7.84
C ASN A 174 -53.76 31.08 -6.90
N ILE A 175 -54.82 31.71 -7.41
CA ILE A 175 -56.08 31.95 -6.71
C ILE A 175 -57.20 31.23 -7.46
N ILE A 176 -58.00 30.42 -6.77
CA ILE A 176 -59.22 29.84 -7.33
C ILE A 176 -60.34 30.87 -7.24
N ASN A 177 -60.85 31.32 -8.39
CA ASN A 177 -62.08 32.10 -8.47
C ASN A 177 -63.32 31.20 -8.70
N ALA A 178 -64.52 31.78 -8.64
CA ALA A 178 -65.77 31.03 -8.76
C ALA A 178 -65.96 30.34 -10.13
N VAL A 179 -65.36 30.86 -11.19
CA VAL A 179 -65.40 30.25 -12.53
C VAL A 179 -64.48 29.03 -12.57
N GLU A 180 -63.26 29.16 -12.04
CA GLU A 180 -62.27 28.08 -12.00
C GLU A 180 -62.70 26.94 -11.07
N ALA A 181 -63.35 27.24 -9.95
CA ALA A 181 -63.89 26.24 -9.03
C ALA A 181 -64.96 25.32 -9.65
N GLY A 182 -65.59 25.74 -10.76
CA GLY A 182 -66.63 24.99 -11.46
C GLY A 182 -66.18 24.32 -12.76
N ALA A 183 -64.92 24.49 -13.16
CA ALA A 183 -64.37 23.86 -14.35
C ALA A 183 -63.81 22.46 -14.01
N THR A 184 -63.99 21.50 -14.92
CA THR A 184 -63.43 20.13 -14.84
C THR A 184 -62.18 19.98 -15.67
#